data_AF-A0A4Y1VFR6-F1
#
_entry.id   AF-A0A4Y1VFR6-F1
#
_cell.length_a   1.000
_cell.length_b   1.000
_cell.length_c   1.000
_cell.angle_alpha   90.00
_cell.angle_beta   90.00
_cell.angle_gamma   90.00
#
_symmetry.space_group_name_H-M   'P 1'
#
loop_
_entity.id
_entity.type
_entity.pdbx_description
1 polymer ?
#
loop_
_entity_poly.entity_id
_entity_poly.type
_entity_poly.pdbx_seq_one_letter_code
_entity_poly.pdbx_strand_id
1 'polypeptide(L)'
;MSVNRILPFLLLLVLFTSCNRKYKIEGSSSVTSLDGKMLFLKTLRDGQWVNVDSAEVIHGHFKMKGRADSVMMVTLYMDQEGIMPLVLEDGKIVVSISNTQLIAKGTSLNDKLYEFIDKRNSLEVKIEELERKEARMVLDGANLDDVHGQLAKEGEALVKEMNDYVRQFIVDNFENVLGPSVFMMMCSTLPYPVMTPQIEDIMRTAPLSFKENTLVKDFLTKAKENMQLIEEQKRMKQNASVGGQK
;
A
#
# COMPACT_ATOMS: atom_id res chain seq x y z
N MET A 1 39.08 51.93 8.34
CA MET A 1 38.18 51.60 7.21
C MET A 1 38.65 50.27 6.63
N SER A 2 37.92 49.21 6.94
CA SER A 2 37.05 48.48 5.99
C SER A 2 37.78 47.29 5.35
N VAL A 3 37.94 46.21 6.13
CA VAL A 3 38.41 44.92 5.62
C VAL A 3 37.30 43.90 5.84
N ASN A 4 36.67 43.54 4.73
CA ASN A 4 35.94 42.31 4.44
C ASN A 4 34.99 41.74 5.51
N ARG A 5 33.79 42.34 5.61
CA ARG A 5 32.59 41.69 6.19
C ARG A 5 31.72 40.94 5.16
N ILE A 6 32.15 40.86 3.89
CA ILE A 6 31.38 40.22 2.81
C ILE A 6 31.75 38.73 2.65
N LEU A 7 32.91 38.32 3.16
CA LEU A 7 33.41 36.94 3.03
C LEU A 7 32.57 35.85 3.74
N PRO A 8 31.95 36.06 4.93
CA PRO A 8 31.10 35.03 5.52
C PRO A 8 29.74 34.91 4.82
N PHE A 9 29.38 35.86 3.94
CA PHE A 9 28.13 35.81 3.18
C PHE A 9 28.25 34.96 1.91
N LEU A 10 29.46 34.81 1.35
CA LEU A 10 29.69 34.00 0.15
C LEU A 10 29.76 32.48 0.46
N LEU A 11 30.12 32.09 1.69
CA LEU A 11 30.18 30.68 2.10
C LEU A 11 28.80 30.10 2.47
N LEU A 12 27.77 30.94 2.66
CA LEU A 12 26.41 30.49 3.00
C LEU A 12 25.57 30.07 1.76
N LEU A 13 26.10 30.29 0.55
CA LEU A 13 25.38 30.11 -0.71
C LEU A 13 25.41 28.68 -1.28
N VAL A 14 26.05 27.72 -0.60
CA VAL A 14 26.27 26.35 -1.13
C VAL A 14 25.16 25.35 -0.75
N LEU A 15 24.08 25.76 -0.06
CA LEU A 15 23.06 24.81 0.45
C LEU A 15 21.70 24.81 -0.26
N PHE A 16 21.56 25.45 -1.43
CA PHE A 16 20.31 25.39 -2.21
C PHE A 16 20.48 24.76 -3.60
N THR A 17 21.23 23.67 -3.72
CA THR A 17 20.99 22.75 -4.84
C THR A 17 19.64 22.06 -4.59
N SER A 18 18.55 22.74 -4.94
CA SER A 18 17.27 22.10 -5.13
C SER A 18 17.49 20.98 -6.14
N CYS A 19 17.54 19.74 -5.66
CA CYS A 19 17.43 18.56 -6.52
C CYS A 19 16.07 18.67 -7.21
N ASN A 20 16.08 19.19 -8.44
CA ASN A 20 14.89 19.44 -9.23
C ASN A 20 14.37 18.10 -9.78
N ARG A 21 13.79 17.28 -8.90
CA ARG A 21 13.26 15.95 -9.20
C ARG A 21 12.12 16.09 -10.21
N LYS A 22 12.28 15.44 -11.35
CA LYS A 22 11.33 15.46 -12.47
C LYS A 22 10.91 14.03 -12.75
N TYR A 23 9.61 13.79 -12.65
CA TYR A 23 9.04 12.53 -13.12
C TYR A 23 8.57 12.69 -14.56
N LYS A 24 8.61 11.59 -15.31
CA LYS A 24 7.96 11.44 -16.61
C LYS A 24 7.28 10.09 -16.65
N ILE A 25 5.96 10.09 -16.79
CA ILE A 25 5.17 8.87 -17.00
C ILE A 25 4.89 8.71 -18.49
N GLU A 26 5.19 7.54 -19.00
CA GLU A 26 4.76 7.07 -20.32
C GLU A 26 3.87 5.85 -20.14
N GLY A 27 2.58 6.03 -20.38
CA GLY A 27 1.57 5.02 -20.20
C GLY A 27 1.09 4.41 -21.53
N SER A 28 0.81 3.13 -21.50
CA SER A 28 0.10 2.41 -22.57
C SER A 28 -0.99 1.53 -21.98
N SER A 29 -2.16 1.50 -22.62
CA SER A 29 -3.31 0.68 -22.28
C SER A 29 -3.76 -0.16 -23.47
N SER A 30 -3.94 -1.46 -23.27
CA SER A 30 -4.66 -2.32 -24.22
C SER A 30 -6.16 -2.41 -23.93
N VAL A 31 -6.63 -1.73 -22.89
CA VAL A 31 -8.03 -1.73 -22.46
C VAL A 31 -8.75 -0.63 -23.23
N THR A 32 -9.62 -1.01 -24.16
CA THR A 32 -10.31 -0.08 -25.08
C THR A 32 -11.24 0.90 -24.36
N SER A 33 -11.81 0.52 -23.21
CA SER A 33 -12.66 1.42 -22.41
C SER A 33 -11.92 2.60 -21.79
N LEU A 34 -10.58 2.57 -21.77
CA LEU A 34 -9.76 3.68 -21.30
C LEU A 34 -9.50 4.74 -22.37
N ASP A 35 -9.71 4.46 -23.66
CA ASP A 35 -9.41 5.42 -24.72
C ASP A 35 -10.37 6.62 -24.68
N GLY A 36 -9.84 7.84 -24.81
CA GLY A 36 -10.58 9.10 -24.65
C GLY A 36 -10.97 9.43 -23.19
N LYS A 37 -10.50 8.66 -22.20
CA LYS A 37 -10.75 8.95 -20.78
C LYS A 37 -9.66 9.83 -20.18
N MET A 38 -10.05 10.65 -19.21
CA MET A 38 -9.12 11.40 -18.37
C MET A 38 -8.64 10.52 -17.22
N LEU A 39 -7.32 10.37 -17.13
CA LEU A 39 -6.66 9.76 -15.98
C LEU A 39 -6.12 10.84 -15.05
N PHE A 40 -6.19 10.57 -13.75
CA PHE A 40 -5.73 11.48 -12.70
C PHE A 40 -4.74 10.76 -11.79
N LEU A 41 -3.60 11.37 -11.49
CA LEU A 41 -2.80 10.93 -10.35
C LEU A 41 -3.34 11.59 -9.11
N LYS A 42 -3.69 10.79 -8.10
CA LYS A 42 -4.15 11.31 -6.81
C LYS A 42 -3.28 10.81 -5.68
N THR A 43 -3.10 11.66 -4.69
CA THR A 43 -2.49 11.30 -3.40
C THR A 43 -3.51 11.51 -2.30
N LEU A 44 -3.42 10.73 -1.23
CA LEU A 44 -4.17 11.02 -0.02
C LEU A 44 -3.38 12.05 0.80
N ARG A 45 -3.99 13.20 1.10
CA ARG A 45 -3.47 14.24 2.00
C ARG A 45 -4.58 14.66 2.95
N ASP A 46 -4.32 14.62 4.24
CA ASP A 46 -5.28 15.00 5.29
C ASP A 46 -6.66 14.32 5.15
N GLY A 47 -6.65 13.03 4.76
CA GLY A 47 -7.86 12.24 4.54
C GLY A 47 -8.61 12.53 3.24
N GLN A 48 -8.10 13.42 2.38
CA GLN A 48 -8.70 13.79 1.10
C GLN A 48 -7.82 13.38 -0.10
N TRP A 49 -8.47 12.91 -1.16
CA TRP A 49 -7.79 12.63 -2.43
C TRP A 49 -7.55 13.93 -3.19
N VAL A 50 -6.28 14.28 -3.39
CA VAL A 50 -5.85 15.49 -4.08
C VAL A 50 -5.21 15.12 -5.41
N ASN A 51 -5.63 15.80 -6.49
CA ASN A 51 -5.06 15.63 -7.82
C ASN A 51 -3.62 16.19 -7.86
N VAL A 52 -2.70 15.39 -8.41
CA VAL A 52 -1.29 15.73 -8.61
C VAL A 52 -1.02 16.06 -10.08
N ASP A 53 -1.55 15.25 -10.99
CA ASP A 53 -1.40 15.40 -12.43
C ASP A 53 -2.61 14.77 -13.13
N SER A 54 -2.76 15.02 -14.43
CA SER A 54 -3.81 14.42 -15.24
C SER A 54 -3.41 14.33 -16.71
N ALA A 55 -3.90 13.31 -17.41
CA ALA A 55 -3.70 13.17 -18.85
C ALA A 55 -4.86 12.43 -19.49
N GLU A 56 -5.20 12.82 -20.72
CA GLU A 56 -6.12 12.07 -21.56
C GLU A 56 -5.40 10.86 -22.16
N VAL A 57 -6.12 9.75 -22.29
CA VAL A 57 -5.68 8.59 -23.06
C VAL A 57 -6.05 8.79 -24.53
N ILE A 58 -5.04 8.81 -25.41
CA ILE A 58 -5.22 9.01 -26.85
C ILE A 58 -4.57 7.81 -27.58
N HIS A 59 -5.39 7.07 -28.33
CA HIS A 59 -5.00 5.82 -28.99
C HIS A 59 -4.32 4.83 -28.04
N GLY A 60 -4.88 4.69 -26.83
CA GLY A 60 -4.34 3.81 -25.79
C GLY A 60 -3.05 4.31 -25.13
N HIS A 61 -2.60 5.54 -25.38
CA HIS A 61 -1.39 6.11 -24.77
C HIS A 61 -1.69 7.35 -23.94
N PHE A 62 -0.97 7.52 -22.84
CA PHE A 62 -1.03 8.74 -22.03
C PHE A 62 0.37 9.15 -21.56
N LYS A 63 0.57 10.44 -21.32
CA LYS A 63 1.86 10.97 -20.85
C LYS A 63 1.62 12.05 -19.81
N MET A 64 2.36 11.96 -18.71
CA MET A 64 2.36 12.95 -17.64
C MET A 64 3.80 13.34 -17.34
N LYS A 65 4.05 14.61 -17.03
CA LYS A 65 5.39 15.10 -16.73
C LYS A 65 5.27 16.30 -15.80
N GLY A 66 5.96 16.21 -14.68
CA GLY A 66 5.93 17.27 -13.69
C GLY A 66 7.19 17.29 -12.84
N ARG A 67 7.07 18.02 -11.74
CA ARG A 67 8.07 18.07 -10.67
C ARG A 67 7.41 17.59 -9.39
N ALA A 68 8.15 16.86 -8.58
CA ALA A 68 7.71 16.44 -7.27
C ALA A 68 8.75 16.89 -6.25
N ASP A 69 8.33 17.72 -5.29
CA ASP A 69 9.22 18.25 -4.23
C ASP A 69 9.76 17.11 -3.34
N SER A 70 8.99 16.02 -3.24
CA SER A 70 9.36 14.79 -2.54
C SER A 70 8.92 13.57 -3.32
N VAL A 71 9.58 12.44 -3.06
CA VAL A 71 9.07 11.13 -3.48
C VAL A 71 7.74 10.88 -2.76
N MET A 72 6.73 10.38 -3.47
CA MET A 72 5.42 10.13 -2.87
C MET A 72 4.69 8.98 -3.56
N MET A 73 3.90 8.23 -2.79
CA MET A 73 2.95 7.26 -3.35
C MET A 73 1.73 7.99 -3.91
N VAL A 74 1.33 7.65 -5.12
CA VAL A 74 0.10 8.11 -5.77
C VAL A 74 -0.69 6.92 -6.29
N THR A 75 -1.96 7.14 -6.60
CA THR A 75 -2.81 6.18 -7.27
C THR A 75 -3.29 6.79 -8.58
N LEU A 76 -3.21 6.04 -9.67
CA LEU A 76 -3.82 6.39 -10.94
C LEU A 76 -5.32 6.13 -10.85
N TYR A 77 -6.12 7.16 -11.12
CA TYR A 77 -7.57 7.13 -11.10
C TYR A 77 -8.14 7.31 -12.50
N MET A 78 -9.25 6.63 -12.76
CA MET A 78 -10.21 7.01 -13.78
C MET A 78 -11.52 7.33 -13.07
N ASP A 79 -12.07 8.52 -13.34
CA ASP A 79 -13.26 9.02 -12.65
C ASP A 79 -13.08 8.98 -11.11
N GLN A 80 -13.82 8.10 -10.42
CA GLN A 80 -13.74 7.88 -8.97
C GLN A 80 -13.04 6.56 -8.59
N GLU A 81 -12.62 5.76 -9.56
CA GLU A 81 -12.04 4.43 -9.33
C GLU A 81 -10.51 4.49 -9.38
N GLY A 82 -9.87 3.98 -8.32
CA GLY A 82 -8.43 3.81 -8.27
C GLY A 82 -8.02 2.56 -9.06
N ILE A 83 -7.19 2.73 -10.08
CA ILE A 83 -6.74 1.67 -10.98
C ILE A 83 -5.51 0.97 -10.39
N MET A 84 -4.46 1.74 -10.09
CA MET A 84 -3.16 1.18 -9.67
C MET A 84 -2.36 2.18 -8.84
N PRO A 85 -1.64 1.72 -7.79
CA PRO A 85 -0.69 2.55 -7.05
C PRO A 85 0.64 2.64 -7.79
N LEU A 86 1.32 3.79 -7.73
CA LEU A 86 2.68 3.95 -8.23
C LEU A 86 3.43 5.00 -7.40
N VAL A 87 4.75 4.99 -7.47
CA VAL A 87 5.58 5.99 -6.79
C VAL A 87 5.96 7.08 -7.77
N LEU A 88 5.65 8.34 -7.44
CA LEU A 88 6.25 9.48 -8.12
C LEU A 88 7.65 9.72 -7.57
N GLU A 89 8.65 9.37 -8.36
CA GLU A 89 10.06 9.60 -8.11
C GLU A 89 10.76 10.15 -9.35
N ASP A 90 12.02 10.59 -9.17
CA ASP A 90 12.80 11.14 -10.28
C ASP A 90 13.07 10.06 -11.33
N GLY A 91 12.84 10.40 -12.60
CA GLY A 91 13.10 9.50 -13.72
C GLY A 91 11.88 9.19 -14.58
N LYS A 92 12.04 8.16 -15.42
CA LYS A 92 11.03 7.73 -16.39
C LYS A 92 10.29 6.51 -15.85
N ILE A 93 9.00 6.70 -15.57
CA ILE A 93 8.09 5.64 -15.15
C ILE A 93 7.32 5.18 -16.39
N VAL A 94 7.36 3.88 -16.67
CA VAL A 94 6.61 3.25 -17.76
C VAL A 94 5.43 2.51 -17.15
N VAL A 95 4.22 2.92 -17.51
CA VAL A 95 2.97 2.30 -17.02
C VAL A 95 2.35 1.46 -18.13
N SER A 96 2.00 0.22 -17.83
CA SER A 96 1.29 -0.68 -18.73
C SER A 96 0.01 -1.18 -18.09
N ILE A 97 -1.11 -0.99 -18.77
CA ILE A 97 -2.45 -1.37 -18.33
C ILE A 97 -3.03 -2.36 -19.34
N SER A 98 -3.34 -3.57 -18.88
CA SER A 98 -4.05 -4.58 -19.66
C SER A 98 -5.14 -5.24 -18.81
N ASN A 99 -5.93 -6.13 -19.42
CA ASN A 99 -6.95 -6.90 -18.69
C ASN A 99 -6.34 -7.90 -17.70
N THR A 100 -5.05 -8.23 -17.84
CA THR A 100 -4.37 -9.26 -17.02
C THR A 100 -3.27 -8.70 -16.13
N GLN A 101 -2.75 -7.51 -16.44
CA GLN A 101 -1.62 -6.94 -15.74
C GLN A 101 -1.70 -5.41 -15.67
N LEU A 102 -1.46 -4.89 -14.48
CA LEU A 102 -1.22 -3.49 -14.20
C LEU A 102 0.20 -3.38 -13.66
N ILE A 103 1.09 -2.65 -14.34
CA ILE A 103 2.50 -2.56 -13.92
C ILE A 103 3.06 -1.16 -14.16
N ALA A 104 3.83 -0.65 -13.20
CA ALA A 104 4.70 0.51 -13.38
C ALA A 104 6.16 0.11 -13.16
N LYS A 105 7.04 0.55 -14.04
CA LYS A 105 8.47 0.19 -14.00
C LYS A 105 9.39 1.31 -14.45
N GLY A 106 10.70 1.12 -14.33
CA GLY A 106 11.73 2.02 -14.86
C GLY A 106 12.30 2.99 -13.81
N THR A 107 11.89 2.83 -12.56
CA THR A 107 12.40 3.60 -11.42
C THR A 107 12.43 2.70 -10.18
N SER A 108 13.38 2.94 -9.26
CA SER A 108 13.76 1.95 -8.24
C SER A 108 12.62 1.55 -7.30
N LEU A 109 11.78 2.49 -6.88
CA LEU A 109 10.70 2.20 -5.95
C LEU A 109 9.50 1.61 -6.66
N ASN A 110 9.23 1.99 -7.92
CA ASN A 110 8.21 1.32 -8.72
C ASN A 110 8.58 -0.14 -9.01
N ASP A 111 9.83 -0.40 -9.44
CA ASP A 111 10.28 -1.77 -9.72
C ASP A 111 10.15 -2.65 -8.47
N LYS A 112 10.56 -2.12 -7.30
CA LYS A 112 10.43 -2.81 -6.00
C LYS A 112 8.96 -3.01 -5.58
N LEU A 113 8.09 -2.02 -5.80
CA LEU A 113 6.66 -2.11 -5.49
C LEU A 113 5.99 -3.21 -6.31
N TYR A 114 6.27 -3.26 -7.62
CA TYR A 114 5.62 -4.21 -8.51
C TYR A 114 6.17 -5.64 -8.37
N GLU A 115 7.46 -5.81 -8.06
CA GLU A 115 7.99 -7.12 -7.62
C GLU A 115 7.25 -7.63 -6.39
N PHE A 116 6.98 -6.75 -5.42
CA PHE A 116 6.20 -7.08 -4.23
C PHE A 116 4.75 -7.46 -4.55
N ILE A 117 4.07 -6.66 -5.37
CA ILE A 117 2.68 -6.94 -5.77
C ILE A 117 2.61 -8.29 -6.50
N ASP A 118 3.52 -8.55 -7.45
CA ASP A 118 3.53 -9.79 -8.23
C ASP A 118 3.74 -11.03 -7.33
N LYS A 119 4.71 -10.99 -6.42
CA LYS A 119 4.96 -12.10 -5.50
C LYS A 119 3.81 -12.31 -4.51
N ARG A 120 3.22 -11.23 -3.99
CA ARG A 120 2.03 -11.30 -3.11
C ARG A 120 0.85 -11.93 -3.85
N ASN A 121 0.53 -11.44 -5.04
CA ASN A 121 -0.57 -11.95 -5.85
C ASN A 121 -0.34 -13.43 -6.23
N SER A 122 0.90 -13.85 -6.49
CA SER A 122 1.22 -15.26 -6.71
C SER A 122 0.93 -16.14 -5.49
N LEU A 123 1.17 -15.64 -4.27
CA LEU A 123 0.83 -16.37 -3.04
C LEU A 123 -0.69 -16.42 -2.82
N GLU A 124 -1.38 -15.33 -3.09
CA GLU A 124 -2.85 -15.25 -3.02
C GLU A 124 -3.51 -16.26 -3.98
N VAL A 125 -3.05 -16.35 -5.24
CA VAL A 125 -3.53 -17.34 -6.20
C VAL A 125 -3.32 -18.77 -5.70
N LYS A 126 -2.17 -19.08 -5.07
CA LYS A 126 -1.93 -20.42 -4.50
C LYS A 126 -2.87 -20.75 -3.36
N ILE A 127 -3.21 -19.76 -2.52
CA ILE A 127 -4.18 -19.92 -1.44
C ILE A 127 -5.56 -20.21 -2.03
N GLU A 128 -6.01 -19.43 -3.01
CA GLU A 128 -7.30 -19.68 -3.69
C GLU A 128 -7.36 -21.05 -4.38
N GLU A 129 -6.27 -21.46 -5.04
CA GLU A 129 -6.18 -22.77 -5.69
C GLU A 129 -6.30 -23.92 -4.68
N LEU A 130 -5.73 -23.74 -3.48
CA LEU A 130 -5.83 -24.70 -2.39
C LEU A 130 -7.26 -24.82 -1.85
N GLU A 131 -7.94 -23.69 -1.65
CA GLU A 131 -9.36 -23.67 -1.23
C GLU A 131 -10.26 -24.33 -2.28
N ARG A 132 -10.02 -24.07 -3.57
CA ARG A 132 -10.75 -24.72 -4.68
C ARG A 132 -10.47 -26.22 -4.73
N LYS A 133 -9.24 -26.66 -4.41
CA LYS A 133 -8.87 -28.07 -4.33
C LYS A 133 -9.59 -28.77 -3.18
N GLU A 134 -9.66 -28.14 -1.99
CA GLU A 134 -10.41 -28.66 -0.85
C GLU A 134 -11.88 -28.86 -1.24
N ALA A 135 -12.53 -27.84 -1.82
CA ALA A 135 -13.91 -27.92 -2.26
C ALA A 135 -14.17 -29.09 -3.23
N ARG A 136 -13.24 -29.37 -4.16
CA ARG A 136 -13.35 -30.52 -5.09
C ARG A 136 -13.20 -31.86 -4.38
N MET A 137 -12.23 -32.00 -3.49
CA MET A 137 -12.00 -33.25 -2.74
C MET A 137 -13.21 -33.62 -1.86
N VAL A 138 -13.87 -32.62 -1.26
CA VAL A 138 -15.12 -32.82 -0.52
C VAL A 138 -16.23 -33.33 -1.43
N LEU A 139 -16.38 -32.77 -2.64
CA LEU A 139 -17.38 -33.22 -3.61
C LEU A 139 -17.11 -34.63 -4.14
N ASP A 140 -15.84 -35.01 -4.29
CA ASP A 140 -15.41 -36.33 -4.77
C ASP A 140 -15.49 -37.43 -3.70
N GLY A 141 -16.00 -37.12 -2.50
CA GLY A 141 -16.24 -38.09 -1.43
C GLY A 141 -14.97 -38.50 -0.66
N ALA A 142 -13.91 -37.70 -0.72
CA ALA A 142 -12.71 -37.94 0.08
C ALA A 142 -13.03 -37.80 1.58
N ASN A 143 -12.29 -38.53 2.43
CA ASN A 143 -12.44 -38.44 3.88
C ASN A 143 -12.12 -37.01 4.35
N LEU A 144 -13.11 -36.35 4.94
CA LEU A 144 -13.04 -34.95 5.36
C LEU A 144 -11.88 -34.71 6.33
N ASP A 145 -11.64 -35.62 7.27
CA ASP A 145 -10.64 -35.42 8.32
C ASP A 145 -9.21 -35.45 7.77
N ASP A 146 -8.93 -36.33 6.80
CA ASP A 146 -7.61 -36.47 6.19
C ASP A 146 -7.31 -35.32 5.21
N VAL A 147 -8.31 -34.94 4.41
CA VAL A 147 -8.22 -33.83 3.46
C VAL A 147 -8.06 -32.50 4.19
N HIS A 148 -8.88 -32.26 5.21
CA HIS A 148 -8.84 -31.03 5.98
C HIS A 148 -7.52 -30.91 6.73
N GLY A 149 -7.01 -31.98 7.36
CA GLY A 149 -5.75 -31.93 8.11
C GLY A 149 -4.51 -31.61 7.27
N GLN A 150 -4.42 -32.12 6.04
CA GLN A 150 -3.28 -31.84 5.15
C GLN A 150 -3.40 -30.49 4.46
N LEU A 151 -4.57 -30.18 3.90
CA LEU A 151 -4.79 -28.91 3.20
C LEU A 151 -4.81 -27.72 4.16
N ALA A 152 -5.30 -27.88 5.39
CA ALA A 152 -5.22 -26.81 6.40
C ALA A 152 -3.76 -26.45 6.72
N LYS A 153 -2.86 -27.44 6.88
CA LYS A 153 -1.43 -27.17 7.12
C LYS A 153 -0.76 -26.47 5.94
N GLU A 154 -1.09 -26.87 4.72
CA GLU A 154 -0.59 -26.22 3.50
C GLU A 154 -1.11 -24.77 3.41
N GLY A 155 -2.39 -24.55 3.73
CA GLY A 155 -3.01 -23.23 3.74
C GLY A 155 -2.42 -22.32 4.80
N GLU A 156 -2.27 -22.80 6.03
CA GLU A 156 -1.61 -22.09 7.12
C GLU A 156 -0.17 -21.70 6.75
N ALA A 157 0.56 -22.60 6.09
CA ALA A 157 1.92 -22.32 5.63
C ALA A 157 1.97 -21.22 4.56
N LEU A 158 1.06 -21.25 3.57
CA LEU A 158 0.97 -20.22 2.53
C LEU A 158 0.54 -18.86 3.09
N VAL A 159 -0.47 -18.83 3.97
CA VAL A 159 -0.92 -17.60 4.65
C VAL A 159 0.22 -17.03 5.50
N LYS A 160 0.96 -17.89 6.20
CA LYS A 160 2.14 -17.46 6.96
C LYS A 160 3.24 -16.92 6.06
N GLU A 161 3.57 -17.58 4.94
CA GLU A 161 4.55 -17.09 3.95
C GLU A 161 4.16 -15.71 3.44
N MET A 162 2.88 -15.52 3.08
CA MET A 162 2.36 -14.23 2.62
C MET A 162 2.47 -13.15 3.71
N ASN A 163 2.05 -13.46 4.94
CA ASN A 163 2.11 -12.51 6.05
C ASN A 163 3.56 -12.12 6.40
N ASP A 164 4.48 -13.09 6.40
CA ASP A 164 5.90 -12.86 6.62
C ASP A 164 6.50 -12.01 5.49
N TYR A 165 6.11 -12.27 4.24
CA TYR A 165 6.55 -11.51 3.07
C TYR A 165 6.11 -10.05 3.15
N VAL A 166 4.83 -9.79 3.45
CA VAL A 166 4.29 -8.44 3.64
C VAL A 166 4.99 -7.73 4.80
N ARG A 167 5.15 -8.41 5.94
CA ARG A 167 5.85 -7.84 7.10
C ARG A 167 7.28 -7.44 6.73
N GLN A 168 8.04 -8.35 6.12
CA GLN A 168 9.43 -8.10 5.79
C GLN A 168 9.57 -6.94 4.80
N PHE A 169 8.69 -6.88 3.79
CA PHE A 169 8.68 -5.76 2.85
C PHE A 169 8.46 -4.42 3.56
N ILE A 170 7.53 -4.34 4.52
CA ILE A 170 7.29 -3.11 5.28
C ILE A 170 8.55 -2.74 6.11
N VAL A 171 9.14 -3.71 6.80
CA VAL A 171 10.35 -3.53 7.63
C VAL A 171 11.53 -3.02 6.80
N ASP A 172 11.76 -3.61 5.63
CA ASP A 172 12.85 -3.25 4.72
C ASP A 172 12.65 -1.87 4.06
N ASN A 173 11.48 -1.25 4.25
CA ASN A 173 11.10 0.02 3.62
C ASN A 173 10.60 1.06 4.63
N PHE A 174 10.89 0.92 5.93
CA PHE A 174 10.46 1.91 6.93
C PHE A 174 10.92 3.35 6.61
N GLU A 175 12.09 3.50 6.01
CA GLU A 175 12.72 4.80 5.73
C GLU A 175 12.32 5.40 4.37
N ASN A 176 11.39 4.78 3.63
CA ASN A 176 10.90 5.30 2.36
C ASN A 176 9.38 5.19 2.24
N VAL A 177 8.81 5.74 1.16
CA VAL A 177 7.36 5.83 0.99
C VAL A 177 6.66 4.47 0.87
N LEU A 178 7.37 3.41 0.49
CA LEU A 178 6.78 2.08 0.31
C LEU A 178 6.36 1.46 1.64
N GLY A 179 7.12 1.66 2.73
CA GLY A 179 6.79 1.11 4.03
C GLY A 179 5.40 1.53 4.52
N PRO A 180 5.16 2.83 4.75
CA PRO A 180 3.86 3.33 5.18
C PRO A 180 2.76 3.00 4.17
N SER A 181 3.04 3.06 2.86
CA SER A 181 2.02 2.78 1.85
C SER A 181 1.57 1.32 1.85
N VAL A 182 2.50 0.37 1.89
CA VAL A 182 2.16 -1.06 1.93
C VAL A 182 1.55 -1.45 3.27
N PHE A 183 1.98 -0.82 4.37
CA PHE A 183 1.28 -0.95 5.65
C PHE A 183 -0.19 -0.50 5.54
N MET A 184 -0.46 0.65 4.92
CA MET A 184 -1.83 1.11 4.70
C MET A 184 -2.61 0.20 3.74
N MET A 185 -1.98 -0.35 2.70
CA MET A 185 -2.60 -1.36 1.83
C MET A 185 -3.00 -2.59 2.62
N MET A 186 -2.11 -3.12 3.47
CA MET A 186 -2.40 -4.24 4.36
C MET A 186 -3.55 -3.91 5.32
N CYS A 187 -3.56 -2.72 5.93
CA CYS A 187 -4.62 -2.29 6.83
C CYS A 187 -5.96 -2.05 6.12
N SER A 188 -5.96 -1.74 4.82
CA SER A 188 -7.19 -1.48 4.05
C SER A 188 -8.03 -2.73 3.77
N THR A 189 -7.49 -3.93 3.97
CA THR A 189 -8.23 -5.19 3.88
C THR A 189 -9.07 -5.45 5.14
N LEU A 190 -8.83 -4.71 6.23
CA LEU A 190 -9.60 -4.82 7.45
C LEU A 190 -10.93 -4.06 7.32
N PRO A 191 -12.04 -4.62 7.86
CA PRO A 191 -13.35 -3.97 7.78
C PRO A 191 -13.41 -2.63 8.54
N TYR A 192 -12.55 -2.46 9.54
CA TYR A 192 -12.36 -1.23 10.29
C TYR A 192 -10.97 -1.22 10.95
N PRO A 193 -10.42 -0.04 11.32
CA PRO A 193 -9.13 0.04 12.00
C PRO A 193 -9.13 -0.73 13.32
N VAL A 194 -8.21 -1.68 13.46
CA VAL A 194 -8.05 -2.50 14.68
C VAL A 194 -6.59 -2.95 14.81
N MET A 195 -6.12 -3.13 16.05
CA MET A 195 -4.79 -3.70 16.30
C MET A 195 -4.84 -5.21 16.14
N THR A 196 -4.19 -5.72 15.10
CA THR A 196 -3.98 -7.16 14.90
C THR A 196 -2.57 -7.57 15.38
N PRO A 197 -2.30 -8.85 15.66
CA PRO A 197 -0.96 -9.31 16.03
C PRO A 197 0.13 -8.95 15.00
N GLN A 198 -0.22 -8.96 13.71
CA GLN A 198 0.70 -8.56 12.63
C GLN A 198 1.02 -7.06 12.70
N ILE A 199 0.02 -6.21 12.95
CA ILE A 199 0.23 -4.76 13.12
C ILE A 199 1.10 -4.49 14.35
N GLU A 200 0.83 -5.17 15.47
CA GLU A 200 1.62 -5.05 16.70
C GLU A 200 3.09 -5.41 16.47
N ASP A 201 3.35 -6.50 15.74
CA ASP A 201 4.72 -6.96 15.46
C ASP A 201 5.49 -5.96 14.58
N ILE A 202 4.84 -5.39 13.55
CA ILE A 202 5.44 -4.32 12.73
C ILE A 202 5.73 -3.11 13.62
N MET A 203 4.77 -2.69 14.45
CA MET A 203 4.91 -1.49 15.30
C MET A 203 6.00 -1.65 16.36
N ARG A 204 6.27 -2.87 16.83
CA ARG A 204 7.34 -3.15 17.79
C ARG A 204 8.72 -2.79 17.24
N THR A 205 8.95 -3.03 15.95
CA THR A 205 10.25 -2.79 15.28
C THR A 205 10.30 -1.48 14.51
N ALA A 206 9.14 -0.85 14.24
CA ALA A 206 9.07 0.38 13.46
C ALA A 206 9.78 1.58 14.13
N PRO A 207 10.58 2.35 13.37
CA PRO A 207 11.22 3.57 13.84
C PRO A 207 10.19 4.67 14.11
N LEU A 208 10.61 5.72 14.81
CA LEU A 208 9.72 6.84 15.14
C LEU A 208 9.21 7.56 13.88
N SER A 209 10.04 7.72 12.85
CA SER A 209 9.68 8.30 11.56
C SER A 209 8.47 7.61 10.92
N PHE A 210 8.45 6.28 10.97
CA PHE A 210 7.34 5.47 10.48
C PHE A 210 6.08 5.66 11.32
N LYS A 211 6.20 5.63 12.66
CA LYS A 211 5.08 5.77 13.59
C LYS A 211 4.43 7.15 13.53
N GLU A 212 5.22 8.17 13.26
CA GLU A 212 4.76 9.56 13.10
C GLU A 212 4.32 9.89 11.67
N ASN A 213 4.42 8.95 10.72
CA ASN A 213 3.78 9.12 9.41
C ASN A 213 2.28 9.36 9.60
N THR A 214 1.74 10.42 8.99
CA THR A 214 0.35 10.85 9.21
C THR A 214 -0.66 9.71 9.04
N LEU A 215 -0.55 8.93 7.95
CA LEU A 215 -1.52 7.85 7.68
C LEU A 215 -1.42 6.72 8.69
N VAL A 216 -0.19 6.34 9.06
CA VAL A 216 0.07 5.30 10.06
C VAL A 216 -0.46 5.73 11.42
N LYS A 217 -0.14 6.95 11.84
CA LYS A 217 -0.56 7.52 13.12
C LYS A 217 -2.08 7.61 13.25
N ASP A 218 -2.75 8.09 12.21
CA ASP A 218 -4.21 8.20 12.18
C ASP A 218 -4.87 6.82 12.27
N PHE A 219 -4.34 5.84 11.54
CA PHE A 219 -4.82 4.46 11.63
C PHE A 219 -4.65 3.90 13.05
N LEU A 220 -3.46 4.02 13.64
CA LEU A 220 -3.17 3.49 14.97
C LEU A 220 -4.01 4.15 16.06
N THR A 221 -4.30 5.44 15.92
CA THR A 221 -5.16 6.18 16.84
C THR A 221 -6.57 5.60 16.81
N LYS A 222 -7.17 5.51 15.61
CA LYS A 222 -8.50 4.92 15.42
C LYS A 222 -8.56 3.45 15.85
N ALA A 223 -7.50 2.68 15.58
CA ALA A 223 -7.41 1.28 15.97
C ALA A 223 -7.47 1.11 17.50
N LYS A 224 -6.78 1.98 18.26
CA LYS A 224 -6.82 1.96 19.72
C LYS A 224 -8.19 2.37 20.27
N GLU A 225 -8.80 3.40 19.71
CA GLU A 225 -10.16 3.84 20.07
C GLU A 225 -11.17 2.70 19.85
N ASN A 226 -11.13 2.06 18.68
CA ASN A 226 -12.01 0.94 18.37
C ASN A 226 -11.82 -0.25 19.33
N MET A 227 -10.59 -0.56 19.71
CA MET A 227 -10.31 -1.63 20.68
C MET A 227 -10.95 -1.34 22.05
N GLN A 228 -10.88 -0.10 22.54
CA GLN A 228 -11.52 0.30 23.79
C GLN A 228 -13.04 0.14 23.72
N LEU A 229 -13.66 0.60 22.63
CA LEU A 229 -15.10 0.45 22.40
C LEU A 229 -15.52 -1.03 22.37
N ILE A 230 -14.75 -1.89 21.70
CA ILE A 230 -15.01 -3.33 21.64
C ILE A 230 -14.92 -3.97 23.04
N GLU A 231 -13.93 -3.61 23.84
CA GLU A 231 -13.79 -4.10 25.21
C GLU A 231 -14.93 -3.64 26.12
N GLU A 232 -15.34 -2.38 26.04
CA GLU A 232 -16.47 -1.83 26.78
C GLU A 232 -17.77 -2.55 26.42
N GLN A 233 -18.02 -2.77 25.14
CA GLN A 233 -19.19 -3.54 24.68
C GLN A 233 -19.17 -4.98 25.21
N LYS A 234 -18.00 -5.64 25.22
CA LYS A 234 -17.85 -6.99 25.79
C LYS A 234 -18.18 -6.99 27.29
N ARG A 235 -17.66 -6.02 28.05
CA ARG A 235 -17.95 -5.87 29.50
C ARG A 235 -19.44 -5.62 29.75
N MET A 236 -20.08 -4.75 28.98
CA MET A 236 -21.52 -4.48 29.12
C MET A 236 -22.37 -5.72 28.84
N LYS A 237 -22.04 -6.49 27.79
CA LYS A 237 -22.74 -7.75 27.47
C LYS A 237 -22.57 -8.80 28.58
N GLN A 238 -21.36 -8.94 29.12
CA GLN A 238 -21.09 -9.83 30.24
C GLN A 238 -21.90 -9.42 31.49
N ASN A 239 -21.90 -8.14 31.85
CA ASN A 239 -22.67 -7.64 32.99
C ASN A 239 -24.19 -7.82 32.82
N ALA A 240 -24.72 -7.61 31.61
CA ALA A 240 -26.13 -7.86 31.29
C ALA A 240 -26.51 -9.35 31.38
N SER A 241 -25.63 -10.26 30.94
CA SER A 241 -25.86 -11.71 31.05
C SER A 241 -25.84 -12.23 32.50
N VAL A 242 -25.05 -11.62 33.39
CA VAL A 242 -24.96 -12.01 34.81
C VAL A 242 -26.08 -11.36 35.64
N GLY A 243 -26.56 -10.18 35.26
CA GLY A 243 -27.66 -9.48 35.93
C GLY A 243 -29.06 -10.05 35.64
N GLY A 244 -29.25 -10.77 34.54
CA GLY A 244 -30.52 -11.40 34.14
C GLY A 244 -30.78 -12.81 34.72
N GLN A 245 -29.86 -13.34 35.53
CA GLN A 245 -30.00 -14.64 36.22
C GLN A 245 -30.36 -14.51 37.71
N LYS A 246 -30.81 -13.33 38.16
CA LYS A 246 -31.31 -13.12 39.53
C LYS A 246 -32.80 -12.91 39.56
#